data_AF-K1SH58-F1
#
_entry.id   AF-K1SH58-F1
#
_cell.length_a   1.000
_cell.length_b   1.000
_cell.length_c   1.000
_cell.angle_alpha   90.00
_cell.angle_beta   90.00
_cell.angle_gamma   90.00
#
_symmetry.space_group_name_H-M   'P 1'
#
loop_
_entity.id
_entity.type
_entity.pdbx_description
1 polymer ?
#
loop_
_entity_poly.entity_id
_entity_poly.type
_entity_poly.pdbx_seq_one_letter_code
_entity_poly.pdbx_strand_id
1 'polypeptide(L)'
;MTYNLTHNVIGASKEDLANMGEYLEFGLDNLPPYLTINRTGNDWTKEVVLGTRNINNQRDVHARIRITNVDDGKTRGSLKTAGGTPYTSIYDEVGKFPVLGAWLAGRPAHMMHGRMRGVCLMAGCCCAGTIVYKSNGEPCRIEDLKQEDGIIGFDNISSKAVSQDITWMKPPAEKECYRITTKRGRVLECSGDHPILTVVKKRNGKFRYFGSDFRRADSLRVGRKICVSDGVDIWGDKKMFDPYLVGILIGDGSYGFDKTPIVS
;
A
#
# COMPACT_ATOMS: atom_id res chain seq x y z
N MET A 1 -0.37 -2.82 -29.12
CA MET A 1 0.93 -2.82 -29.83
C MET A 1 1.93 -2.11 -28.94
N THR A 2 2.72 -2.89 -28.18
CA THR A 2 3.62 -2.42 -27.11
C THR A 2 5.06 -2.52 -27.61
N TYR A 3 5.50 -1.51 -28.36
CA TYR A 3 6.82 -1.47 -28.96
C TYR A 3 7.53 -0.20 -28.50
N ASN A 4 8.81 -0.31 -28.15
CA ASN A 4 9.62 0.75 -27.58
C ASN A 4 9.01 1.38 -26.29
N LEU A 5 8.47 0.54 -25.40
CA LEU A 5 7.91 0.99 -24.13
C LEU A 5 8.97 1.05 -23.03
N THR A 6 8.79 1.98 -22.09
CA THR A 6 9.62 2.09 -20.88
C THR A 6 8.79 1.77 -19.65
N HIS A 7 9.25 0.83 -18.83
CA HIS A 7 8.63 0.43 -17.57
C HIS A 7 9.58 0.78 -16.42
N ASN A 8 9.10 1.59 -15.48
CA ASN A 8 9.87 2.02 -14.33
C ASN A 8 9.40 1.27 -13.07
N VAL A 9 10.35 0.71 -12.34
CA VAL A 9 10.18 0.23 -10.97
C VAL A 9 10.93 1.19 -10.07
N ILE A 10 10.28 1.72 -9.04
CA ILE A 10 10.79 2.77 -8.16
C ILE A 10 10.68 2.27 -6.73
N GLY A 11 11.79 2.29 -5.99
CA GLY A 11 11.87 1.90 -4.58
C GLY A 11 12.98 2.65 -3.85
N ALA A 12 13.23 2.32 -2.59
CA ALA A 12 14.23 3.01 -1.76
C ALA A 12 15.28 2.09 -1.14
N SER A 13 14.95 0.81 -0.95
CA SER A 13 15.88 -0.17 -0.40
C SER A 13 16.81 -0.73 -1.46
N LYS A 14 18.13 -0.59 -1.29
CA LYS A 14 19.11 -1.11 -2.26
C LYS A 14 19.10 -2.64 -2.34
N GLU A 15 18.97 -3.30 -1.20
CA GLU A 15 18.94 -4.77 -1.11
C GLU A 15 17.68 -5.35 -1.76
N ASP A 16 16.51 -4.76 -1.49
CA ASP A 16 15.24 -5.23 -2.06
C ASP A 16 15.18 -4.99 -3.58
N LEU A 17 15.68 -3.85 -4.06
CA LEU A 17 15.77 -3.56 -5.48
C LEU A 17 16.76 -4.49 -6.22
N ALA A 18 17.84 -4.91 -5.56
CA ALA A 18 18.77 -5.90 -6.10
C ALA A 18 18.11 -7.28 -6.21
N ASN A 19 17.43 -7.73 -5.14
CA ASN A 19 16.68 -8.98 -5.13
C ASN A 19 15.60 -9.01 -6.23
N MET A 20 14.89 -7.90 -6.44
CA MET A 20 13.92 -7.81 -7.54
C MET A 20 14.56 -7.92 -8.92
N GLY A 21 15.73 -7.32 -9.13
CA GLY A 21 16.51 -7.49 -10.35
C GLY A 21 16.85 -8.96 -10.61
N GLU A 22 17.31 -9.66 -9.58
CA GLU A 22 17.63 -11.10 -9.65
C GLU A 22 16.40 -11.96 -9.96
N TYR A 23 15.25 -11.70 -9.30
CA TYR A 23 14.02 -12.44 -9.59
C TYR A 23 13.48 -12.17 -11.00
N LEU A 24 13.59 -10.93 -11.49
CA LEU A 24 13.22 -10.59 -12.86
C LEU A 24 14.14 -11.28 -13.87
N GLU A 25 15.43 -11.34 -13.58
CA GLU A 25 16.40 -12.06 -14.41
C GLU A 25 16.11 -13.55 -14.46
N PHE A 26 15.89 -14.18 -13.32
CA PHE A 26 15.46 -15.57 -13.24
C PHE A 26 14.16 -15.82 -14.03
N GLY A 27 13.16 -14.95 -13.87
CA GLY A 27 11.90 -15.06 -14.59
C GLY A 27 12.08 -14.96 -16.11
N LEU A 28 12.89 -14.01 -16.58
CA LEU A 28 13.16 -13.82 -18.01
C LEU A 28 13.95 -14.98 -18.62
N ASP A 29 14.85 -15.60 -17.86
CA ASP A 29 15.66 -16.74 -18.32
C ASP A 29 14.90 -18.07 -18.35
N ASN A 30 13.83 -18.18 -17.56
CA ASN A 30 13.00 -19.39 -17.49
C ASN A 30 11.69 -19.27 -18.26
N LEU A 31 11.59 -18.31 -19.20
CA LEU A 31 10.43 -18.21 -20.07
C LEU A 31 10.41 -19.34 -21.11
N PRO A 32 9.23 -19.82 -21.49
CA PRO A 32 9.11 -20.71 -22.63
C PRO A 32 9.71 -20.07 -23.91
N PRO A 33 10.31 -20.84 -24.82
CA PRO A 33 11.02 -20.30 -25.99
C PRO A 33 10.17 -19.35 -26.85
N TYR A 34 8.86 -19.58 -26.91
CA TYR A 34 7.90 -18.78 -27.68
C TYR A 34 7.54 -17.43 -27.02
N LEU A 35 7.83 -17.24 -25.72
CA LEU A 35 7.67 -15.96 -25.00
C LEU A 35 9.02 -15.28 -24.72
N THR A 36 10.13 -15.92 -25.09
CA THR A 36 11.46 -15.42 -24.79
C THR A 36 11.77 -14.23 -25.70
N ILE A 37 12.08 -13.09 -25.09
CA ILE A 37 12.57 -11.91 -25.80
C ILE A 37 14.04 -11.73 -25.44
N ASN A 38 14.89 -11.61 -26.46
CA ASN A 38 16.33 -11.45 -26.26
C ASN A 38 16.64 -10.17 -25.48
N ARG A 39 17.74 -10.21 -24.72
CA ARG A 39 18.23 -9.06 -23.96
C ARG A 39 19.44 -8.47 -24.68
N THR A 40 19.37 -7.18 -25.02
CA THR A 40 20.47 -6.45 -25.68
C THR A 40 21.27 -5.57 -24.73
N GLY A 41 20.86 -5.52 -23.45
CA GLY A 41 21.59 -4.91 -22.34
C GLY A 41 21.03 -5.38 -21.00
N ASN A 42 21.92 -5.73 -20.07
CA ASN A 42 21.60 -6.36 -18.77
C ASN A 42 22.04 -5.50 -17.56
N ASP A 43 22.15 -4.17 -17.72
CA ASP A 43 22.57 -3.30 -16.64
C ASP A 43 21.35 -2.83 -15.83
N TRP A 44 20.99 -3.59 -14.79
CA TRP A 44 19.87 -3.27 -13.90
C TRP A 44 19.99 -1.92 -13.17
N THR A 45 21.21 -1.37 -13.06
CA THR A 45 21.43 -0.04 -12.44
C THR A 45 21.10 1.11 -13.38
N LYS A 46 21.08 0.87 -14.69
CA LYS A 46 20.76 1.88 -15.72
C LYS A 46 19.45 1.57 -16.42
N GLU A 47 19.38 0.44 -17.10
CA GLU A 47 18.21 -0.11 -17.77
C GLU A 47 18.54 -1.48 -18.39
N VAL A 48 17.55 -2.37 -18.34
CA VAL A 48 17.54 -3.62 -19.10
C VAL A 48 16.75 -3.42 -20.38
N VAL A 49 17.31 -3.82 -21.51
CA VAL A 49 16.73 -3.60 -22.84
C VAL A 49 16.36 -4.93 -23.46
N LEU A 50 15.07 -5.15 -23.63
CA LEU A 50 14.48 -6.30 -24.31
C LEU A 50 14.31 -5.97 -25.79
N GLY A 51 14.85 -6.81 -26.67
CA GLY A 51 14.84 -6.57 -28.10
C GLY A 51 15.85 -7.43 -28.85
N THR A 52 16.02 -7.15 -30.14
CA THR A 52 17.01 -7.84 -30.97
C THR A 52 17.98 -6.83 -31.58
N ARG A 53 19.12 -7.33 -32.08
CA ARG A 53 20.07 -6.51 -32.81
C ARG A 53 20.07 -6.98 -34.25
N ASN A 54 19.80 -6.04 -35.17
CA ASN A 54 19.81 -6.33 -36.59
C ASN A 54 21.24 -6.49 -37.10
N ILE A 55 21.39 -7.11 -38.27
CA ILE A 55 22.66 -7.29 -38.99
C ILE A 55 23.43 -5.97 -39.21
N ASN A 56 22.72 -4.84 -39.31
CA ASN A 56 23.29 -3.49 -39.44
C ASN A 56 23.72 -2.89 -38.09
N ASN A 57 23.83 -3.70 -37.05
CA ASN A 57 24.21 -3.30 -35.69
C ASN A 57 23.19 -2.38 -34.98
N GLN A 58 22.03 -2.12 -35.60
CA GLN A 58 20.93 -1.33 -35.05
C GLN A 58 20.14 -2.13 -34.02
N ARG A 59 19.74 -1.48 -32.92
CA ARG A 59 18.94 -2.11 -31.86
C ARG A 59 17.46 -1.95 -32.17
N ASP A 60 16.78 -3.07 -32.34
CA ASP A 60 15.32 -3.16 -32.43
C ASP A 60 14.78 -3.37 -31.00
N VAL A 61 14.26 -2.29 -30.40
CA VAL A 61 13.90 -2.25 -28.97
C VAL A 61 12.42 -2.54 -28.78
N HIS A 62 12.12 -3.64 -28.08
CA HIS A 62 10.76 -4.00 -27.71
C HIS A 62 10.32 -3.28 -26.43
N ALA A 63 11.11 -3.40 -25.35
CA ALA A 63 10.81 -2.79 -24.06
C ALA A 63 12.09 -2.46 -23.28
N ARG A 64 11.98 -1.48 -22.39
CA ARG A 64 13.04 -1.06 -21.46
C ARG A 64 12.49 -1.20 -20.04
N ILE A 65 13.22 -1.87 -19.17
CA ILE A 65 12.90 -1.97 -17.75
C ILE A 65 13.96 -1.18 -16.99
N ARG A 66 13.53 -0.23 -16.17
CA ARG A 66 14.41 0.57 -15.32
C ARG A 66 14.02 0.41 -13.86
N ILE A 67 14.99 0.04 -13.03
CA ILE A 67 14.84 0.02 -11.58
C ILE A 67 15.53 1.28 -11.02
N THR A 68 14.75 2.14 -10.35
CA THR A 68 15.22 3.42 -9.81
C THR A 68 15.22 3.36 -8.30
N ASN A 69 16.39 3.51 -7.68
CA ASN A 69 16.50 3.74 -6.25
C ASN A 69 16.41 5.25 -5.95
N VAL A 70 15.40 5.65 -5.18
CA VAL A 70 15.18 7.05 -4.77
C VAL A 70 16.30 7.54 -3.83
N ASP A 71 16.87 6.66 -3.01
CA ASP A 71 17.84 6.99 -1.95
C ASP A 71 19.31 6.89 -2.38
N ASP A 72 19.63 6.30 -3.54
CA ASP A 72 21.02 6.07 -3.97
C ASP A 72 21.71 7.34 -4.50
N GLY A 73 22.36 8.10 -3.62
CA GLY A 73 23.19 9.28 -3.95
C GLY A 73 22.59 10.63 -3.56
N LYS A 74 23.45 11.53 -3.03
CA LYS A 74 23.19 12.85 -2.41
C LYS A 74 22.46 13.90 -3.27
N THR A 75 22.10 13.62 -4.52
CA THR A 75 21.21 14.46 -5.31
C THR A 75 19.76 14.11 -4.98
N ARG A 76 19.02 15.10 -4.46
CA ARG A 76 17.62 15.01 -3.99
C ARG A 76 16.86 13.88 -4.68
N GLY A 77 16.53 12.81 -3.94
CA GLY A 77 15.83 11.63 -4.46
C GLY A 77 14.54 11.95 -5.24
N SER A 78 13.95 13.12 -5.00
CA SER A 78 12.86 13.69 -5.79
C SER A 78 13.17 13.84 -7.29
N LEU A 79 14.40 14.07 -7.74
CA LEU A 79 14.69 14.33 -9.17
C LEU A 79 14.83 13.05 -10.02
N LYS A 80 14.95 11.86 -9.39
CA LYS A 80 15.25 10.60 -10.09
C LYS A 80 14.04 9.99 -10.78
N THR A 81 12.82 10.32 -10.34
CA THR A 81 11.57 9.85 -10.92
C THR A 81 11.09 10.70 -12.11
N ALA A 82 11.73 11.85 -12.36
CA ALA A 82 11.40 12.78 -13.44
C ALA A 82 12.02 12.40 -14.81
N GLY A 83 12.95 11.44 -14.82
CA GLY A 83 13.68 11.05 -16.04
C GLY A 83 12.94 10.01 -16.88
N GLY A 84 12.17 10.45 -17.87
CA GLY A 84 11.60 9.58 -18.91
C GLY A 84 10.08 9.74 -19.10
N THR A 85 9.51 8.99 -20.05
CA THR A 85 8.07 8.92 -20.33
C THR A 85 7.58 7.48 -20.19
N PRO A 86 7.50 6.95 -18.96
CA PRO A 86 7.16 5.55 -18.73
C PRO A 86 5.72 5.23 -19.12
N TYR A 87 5.52 4.02 -19.61
CA TYR A 87 4.20 3.43 -19.88
C TYR A 87 3.66 2.66 -18.67
N THR A 88 4.53 2.28 -17.74
CA THR A 88 4.16 1.67 -16.45
C THR A 88 5.12 2.17 -15.39
N SER A 89 4.58 2.53 -14.23
CA SER A 89 5.34 3.02 -13.08
C SER A 89 4.93 2.24 -11.84
N ILE A 90 5.79 1.35 -11.38
CA ILE A 90 5.57 0.54 -10.18
C ILE A 90 6.33 1.22 -9.06
N TYR A 91 5.62 1.77 -8.08
CA TYR A 91 6.22 2.23 -6.83
C TYR A 91 6.13 1.07 -5.86
N ASP A 92 7.22 0.35 -5.71
CA ASP A 92 7.30 -0.64 -4.67
C ASP A 92 7.68 0.04 -3.35
N GLU A 93 7.36 -0.60 -2.23
CA GLU A 93 7.76 -0.13 -0.90
C GLU A 93 7.17 1.23 -0.50
N VAL A 94 5.87 1.44 -0.79
CA VAL A 94 5.13 2.67 -0.51
C VAL A 94 4.97 2.88 1.00
N GLY A 95 6.00 3.49 1.57
CA GLY A 95 6.19 3.62 3.02
C GLY A 95 7.65 3.75 3.42
N LYS A 96 8.61 3.27 2.60
CA LYS A 96 10.04 3.35 2.88
C LYS A 96 10.69 4.70 2.56
N PHE A 97 10.06 5.51 1.72
CA PHE A 97 10.54 6.83 1.28
C PHE A 97 9.38 7.85 1.22
N PRO A 98 9.67 9.16 1.11
CA PRO A 98 8.64 10.20 0.98
C PRO A 98 7.90 10.07 -0.37
N VAL A 99 7.00 9.09 -0.47
CA VAL A 99 6.34 8.69 -1.72
C VAL A 99 5.63 9.86 -2.39
N LEU A 100 5.01 10.76 -1.60
CA LEU A 100 4.38 11.97 -2.13
C LEU A 100 5.39 12.87 -2.86
N GLY A 101 6.61 13.01 -2.35
CA GLY A 101 7.67 13.78 -2.99
C GLY A 101 8.15 13.12 -4.29
N ALA A 102 8.35 11.81 -4.27
CA ALA A 102 8.73 11.04 -5.46
C ALA A 102 7.63 11.05 -6.54
N TRP A 103 6.37 10.94 -6.12
CA TRP A 103 5.18 11.03 -6.97
C TRP A 103 5.03 12.41 -7.59
N LEU A 104 5.08 13.49 -6.80
CA LEU A 104 4.94 14.85 -7.30
C LEU A 104 6.03 15.21 -8.30
N ALA A 105 7.24 14.70 -8.11
CA ALA A 105 8.34 14.92 -9.04
C ALA A 105 8.26 14.05 -10.30
N GLY A 106 7.70 12.84 -10.21
CA GLY A 106 7.40 11.99 -11.37
C GLY A 106 6.11 12.39 -12.10
N ARG A 107 5.23 13.19 -11.47
CA ARG A 107 3.93 13.60 -12.02
C ARG A 107 4.01 14.16 -13.45
N PRO A 108 5.00 15.01 -13.84
CA PRO A 108 5.13 15.46 -15.22
C PRO A 108 5.38 14.32 -16.22
N ALA A 109 6.03 13.24 -15.80
CA ALA A 109 6.31 12.05 -16.62
C ALA A 109 5.09 11.10 -16.72
N HIS A 110 4.26 11.05 -15.67
CA HIS A 110 3.06 10.20 -15.59
C HIS A 110 1.80 10.86 -16.19
N MET A 111 1.86 12.13 -16.58
CA MET A 111 0.71 12.90 -17.05
C MET A 111 0.91 13.35 -18.50
N MET A 112 -0.09 13.11 -19.36
CA MET A 112 -0.14 13.61 -20.73
C MET A 112 -1.49 14.31 -20.97
N HIS A 113 -1.46 15.59 -21.38
CA HIS A 113 -2.66 16.41 -21.60
C HIS A 113 -3.67 16.39 -20.44
N GLY A 114 -3.18 16.42 -19.20
CA GLY A 114 -4.02 16.42 -17.99
C GLY A 114 -4.63 15.07 -17.63
N ARG A 115 -4.29 13.99 -18.36
CA ARG A 115 -4.70 12.62 -18.05
C ARG A 115 -3.51 11.76 -17.67
N MET A 116 -3.73 10.76 -16.82
CA MET A 116 -2.71 9.81 -16.42
C MET A 116 -2.34 8.93 -17.61
N ARG A 117 -1.04 8.77 -17.86
CA ARG A 117 -0.48 7.87 -18.87
C ARG A 117 0.19 6.70 -18.15
N GLY A 118 -0.23 5.49 -18.51
CA GLY A 118 0.29 4.25 -17.93
C GLY A 118 -0.39 3.83 -16.63
N VAL A 119 0.06 2.70 -16.09
CA VAL A 119 -0.47 2.12 -14.84
C VAL A 119 0.48 2.41 -13.69
N CYS A 120 -0.07 2.82 -12.54
CA CYS A 120 0.67 3.06 -11.30
C CYS A 120 0.28 2.01 -10.24
N LEU A 121 1.26 1.31 -9.65
CA LEU A 121 1.07 0.28 -8.63
C LEU A 121 1.82 0.64 -7.33
N MET A 122 1.20 0.41 -6.16
CA MET A 122 1.68 0.78 -4.81
C MET A 122 1.32 -0.31 -3.78
N ALA A 123 2.23 -0.80 -2.90
CA ALA A 123 1.99 -1.98 -2.04
C ALA A 123 2.50 -1.91 -0.58
N GLY A 124 1.78 -2.60 0.35
CA GLY A 124 2.12 -2.92 1.76
C GLY A 124 1.18 -4.03 2.32
N CYS A 125 1.57 -4.85 3.30
CA CYS A 125 0.83 -6.09 3.68
C CYS A 125 0.54 -6.24 5.20
N CYS A 126 -0.60 -6.84 5.56
CA CYS A 126 -0.94 -7.29 6.92
C CYS A 126 -0.93 -8.83 6.99
N CYS A 127 -0.71 -9.40 8.18
CA CYS A 127 -0.67 -10.86 8.36
C CYS A 127 -2.13 -11.40 8.52
N ALA A 128 -2.33 -12.70 8.22
CA ALA A 128 -3.64 -13.35 8.35
C ALA A 128 -4.18 -13.28 9.79
N GLY A 129 -5.50 -13.30 9.96
CA GLY A 129 -6.19 -13.09 11.23
C GLY A 129 -6.43 -11.62 11.57
N THR A 130 -5.90 -10.68 10.79
CA THR A 130 -6.19 -9.25 10.95
C THR A 130 -7.67 -8.99 10.70
N ILE A 131 -8.34 -8.35 11.65
CA ILE A 131 -9.75 -7.95 11.50
C ILE A 131 -9.83 -6.65 10.70
N VAL A 132 -10.61 -6.70 9.62
CA VAL A 132 -10.98 -5.57 8.77
C VAL A 132 -12.49 -5.41 8.77
N TYR A 133 -13.00 -4.24 8.40
CA TYR A 133 -14.44 -4.01 8.29
C TYR A 133 -14.82 -3.87 6.82
N LYS A 134 -15.76 -4.69 6.36
CA LYS A 134 -16.34 -4.64 5.01
C LYS A 134 -17.05 -3.31 4.76
N SER A 135 -17.37 -2.98 3.51
CA SER A 135 -18.11 -1.75 3.17
C SER A 135 -19.40 -1.53 3.97
N ASN A 136 -20.07 -2.61 4.37
CA ASN A 136 -21.31 -2.63 5.15
C ASN A 136 -21.10 -2.52 6.68
N GLY A 137 -19.85 -2.49 7.15
CA GLY A 137 -19.50 -2.43 8.58
C GLY A 137 -19.33 -3.76 9.29
N GLU A 138 -19.56 -4.89 8.62
CA GLU A 138 -19.33 -6.20 9.22
C GLU A 138 -17.82 -6.47 9.38
N PRO A 139 -17.37 -6.92 10.57
CA PRO A 139 -16.00 -7.35 10.75
C PRO A 139 -15.75 -8.67 10.01
N CYS A 140 -14.64 -8.74 9.29
CA CYS A 140 -14.18 -9.90 8.55
C CYS A 140 -12.69 -10.10 8.81
N ARG A 141 -12.21 -11.35 8.75
CA ARG A 141 -10.76 -11.58 8.68
C ARG A 141 -10.26 -11.24 7.29
N ILE A 142 -9.03 -10.72 7.20
CA ILE A 142 -8.47 -10.29 5.92
C ILE A 142 -8.31 -11.44 4.92
N GLU A 143 -8.10 -12.68 5.39
CA GLU A 143 -8.03 -13.89 4.56
C GLU A 143 -9.40 -14.31 3.98
N ASP A 144 -10.49 -13.94 4.64
CA ASP A 144 -11.85 -14.28 4.23
C ASP A 144 -12.51 -13.15 3.41
N LEU A 145 -11.84 -11.99 3.31
CA LEU A 145 -12.33 -10.82 2.58
C LEU A 145 -12.36 -11.09 1.07
N LYS A 146 -13.49 -10.80 0.43
CA LYS A 146 -13.62 -10.86 -1.03
C LYS A 146 -13.53 -9.48 -1.64
N GLN A 147 -13.10 -9.42 -2.89
CA GLN A 147 -12.95 -8.16 -3.62
C GLN A 147 -14.27 -7.39 -3.74
N GLU A 148 -15.39 -8.12 -3.90
CA GLU A 148 -16.74 -7.58 -3.97
C GLU A 148 -17.29 -7.02 -2.65
N ASP A 149 -16.68 -7.35 -1.50
CA ASP A 149 -17.15 -6.89 -0.19
C ASP A 149 -16.85 -5.40 0.07
N GLY A 150 -15.85 -4.83 -0.60
CA GLY A 150 -15.31 -3.52 -0.27
C GLY A 150 -14.70 -3.46 1.15
N ILE A 151 -14.19 -2.29 1.55
CA ILE A 151 -13.59 -2.07 2.87
C ILE A 151 -13.87 -0.64 3.35
N ILE A 152 -13.90 -0.45 4.67
CA ILE A 152 -13.91 0.90 5.24
C ILE A 152 -12.48 1.45 5.31
N GLY A 153 -12.26 2.53 4.58
CA GLY A 153 -11.08 3.37 4.66
C GLY A 153 -11.28 4.57 5.59
N PHE A 154 -10.21 5.35 5.73
CA PHE A 154 -10.23 6.63 6.44
C PHE A 154 -9.91 7.77 5.47
N ASP A 155 -10.81 8.74 5.34
CA ASP A 155 -10.55 9.95 4.58
C ASP A 155 -9.93 11.02 5.48
N ASN A 156 -8.69 11.41 5.15
CA ASN A 156 -7.93 12.40 5.90
C ASN A 156 -8.45 13.84 5.72
N ILE A 157 -9.26 14.11 4.68
CA ILE A 157 -9.86 15.43 4.45
C ILE A 157 -11.09 15.60 5.35
N SER A 158 -12.04 14.68 5.27
CA SER A 158 -13.24 14.72 6.11
C SER A 158 -13.02 14.22 7.54
N SER A 159 -11.87 13.57 7.81
CA SER A 159 -11.56 12.89 9.07
C SER A 159 -12.63 11.86 9.47
N LYS A 160 -13.21 11.18 8.48
CA LYS A 160 -14.29 10.21 8.66
C LYS A 160 -13.95 8.86 8.04
N ALA A 161 -14.57 7.82 8.59
CA ALA A 161 -14.63 6.51 7.97
C ALA A 161 -15.46 6.60 6.68
N VAL A 162 -14.97 6.02 5.59
CA VAL A 162 -15.63 6.01 4.28
C VAL A 162 -15.56 4.62 3.68
N SER A 163 -16.66 4.19 3.07
CA SER A 163 -16.69 2.94 2.32
C SER A 163 -15.92 3.08 1.00
N GLN A 164 -15.14 2.06 0.64
CA GLN A 164 -14.32 2.02 -0.57
C GLN A 164 -14.39 0.63 -1.21
N ASP A 165 -14.38 0.60 -2.54
CA ASP A 165 -14.30 -0.65 -3.31
C ASP A 165 -12.86 -1.19 -3.34
N ILE A 166 -12.71 -2.51 -3.33
CA ILE A 166 -11.41 -3.15 -3.47
C ILE A 166 -11.12 -3.35 -4.95
N THR A 167 -10.11 -2.65 -5.47
CA THR A 167 -9.75 -2.70 -6.90
C THR A 167 -8.85 -3.90 -7.24
N TRP A 168 -8.12 -4.42 -6.25
CA TRP A 168 -7.23 -5.56 -6.43
C TRP A 168 -6.90 -6.22 -5.09
N MET A 169 -6.78 -7.55 -5.09
CA MET A 169 -6.32 -8.34 -3.95
C MET A 169 -5.04 -9.10 -4.29
N LYS A 170 -4.04 -8.99 -3.41
CA LYS A 170 -2.79 -9.73 -3.54
C LYS A 170 -2.96 -11.15 -2.96
N PRO A 171 -2.44 -12.20 -3.62
CA PRO A 171 -2.42 -13.54 -3.04
C PRO A 171 -1.54 -13.58 -1.76
N PRO A 172 -1.86 -14.47 -0.80
CA PRO A 172 -1.07 -14.65 0.42
C PRO A 172 0.39 -15.00 0.11
N ALA A 173 1.31 -14.46 0.90
CA ALA A 173 2.75 -14.74 0.80
C ALA A 173 3.38 -14.72 2.20
N GLU A 174 4.35 -15.60 2.43
CA GLU A 174 5.11 -15.64 3.68
C GLU A 174 6.19 -14.54 3.70
N LYS A 175 6.25 -13.79 4.79
CA LYS A 175 7.17 -12.66 5.01
C LYS A 175 7.49 -12.51 6.50
N GLU A 176 8.60 -11.85 6.82
CA GLU A 176 8.85 -11.40 8.19
C GLU A 176 7.81 -10.35 8.62
N CYS A 177 7.10 -10.65 9.71
CA CYS A 177 6.07 -9.81 10.30
C CYS A 177 6.56 -9.20 11.64
N TYR A 178 6.15 -7.97 11.92
CA TYR A 178 6.32 -7.28 13.20
C TYR A 178 4.99 -7.25 13.96
N ARG A 179 5.03 -7.50 15.26
CA ARG A 179 3.88 -7.35 16.15
C ARG A 179 3.94 -6.01 16.87
N ILE A 180 2.96 -5.15 16.61
CA ILE A 180 2.79 -3.85 17.25
C ILE A 180 1.67 -3.97 18.29
N THR A 181 2.01 -3.80 19.57
CA THR A 181 1.03 -3.80 20.67
C THR A 181 0.87 -2.40 21.23
N THR A 182 -0.35 -1.89 21.22
CA THR A 182 -0.68 -0.60 21.83
C THR A 182 -0.87 -0.75 23.35
N LYS A 183 -0.73 0.35 24.10
CA LYS A 183 -0.98 0.36 25.55
C LYS A 183 -2.41 -0.10 25.92
N ARG A 184 -3.38 0.08 25.02
CA ARG A 184 -4.78 -0.34 25.19
C ARG A 184 -5.02 -1.82 24.80
N GLY A 185 -3.97 -2.60 24.54
CA GLY A 185 -4.08 -4.03 24.21
C GLY A 185 -4.44 -4.34 22.76
N ARG A 186 -4.62 -3.33 21.89
CA ARG A 186 -4.80 -3.57 20.45
C ARG A 186 -3.49 -4.07 19.85
N VAL A 187 -3.58 -5.11 19.02
CA VAL A 187 -2.45 -5.75 18.36
C VAL A 187 -2.62 -5.62 16.85
N LEU A 188 -1.53 -5.29 16.15
CA LEU A 188 -1.43 -5.33 14.69
C LEU A 188 -0.18 -6.12 14.32
N GLU A 189 -0.34 -7.08 13.41
CA GLU A 189 0.76 -7.84 12.82
C GLU A 189 0.86 -7.47 11.34
N CYS A 190 2.01 -6.95 10.93
CA CYS A 190 2.22 -6.49 9.56
C CYS A 190 3.68 -6.61 9.13
N SER A 191 3.93 -6.53 7.83
CA SER A 191 5.29 -6.54 7.30
C SER A 191 6.06 -5.27 7.71
N GLY A 192 7.39 -5.33 7.79
CA GLY A 192 8.22 -4.21 8.27
C GLY A 192 8.04 -2.91 7.47
N ASP A 193 7.71 -3.02 6.20
CA ASP A 193 7.43 -1.93 5.26
C ASP A 193 6.01 -1.34 5.38
N HIS A 194 5.12 -1.95 6.18
CA HIS A 194 3.74 -1.51 6.29
C HIS A 194 3.64 -0.08 6.84
N PRO A 195 2.98 0.86 6.13
CA PRO A 195 2.87 2.24 6.57
C PRO A 195 1.84 2.38 7.69
N ILE A 196 2.31 2.79 8.87
CA ILE A 196 1.49 3.08 10.05
C ILE A 196 1.33 4.58 10.21
N LEU A 197 0.10 5.05 10.38
CA LEU A 197 -0.18 6.45 10.62
C LEU A 197 0.23 6.82 12.05
N THR A 198 1.23 7.71 12.18
CA THR A 198 1.78 8.13 13.47
C THR A 198 1.46 9.59 13.79
N VAL A 199 1.42 9.92 15.07
CA VAL A 199 1.29 11.31 15.52
C VAL A 199 2.68 11.96 15.53
N VAL A 200 2.81 13.06 14.79
CA VAL A 200 4.04 13.86 14.68
C VAL A 200 3.83 15.27 15.20
N LYS A 201 4.85 15.81 15.86
CA LYS A 201 4.87 17.24 16.24
C LYS A 201 5.30 18.04 15.01
N LYS A 202 4.43 18.90 14.50
CA LYS A 202 4.72 19.82 13.40
C LYS A 202 4.88 21.23 13.95
N ARG A 203 5.63 22.06 13.22
CA ARG A 203 5.89 23.45 13.58
C ARG A 203 5.55 24.33 12.39
N ASN A 204 4.73 25.35 12.61
CA ASN A 204 4.50 26.43 11.65
C ASN A 204 4.93 27.75 12.29
N GLY A 205 6.12 28.24 11.94
CA GLY A 205 6.72 29.41 12.58
C GLY A 205 6.95 29.22 14.09
N LYS A 206 6.26 30.01 14.92
CA LYS A 206 6.29 29.88 16.39
C LYS A 206 5.27 28.88 16.96
N PHE A 207 4.27 28.47 16.16
CA PHE A 207 3.22 27.56 16.62
C PHE A 207 3.64 26.09 16.49
N ARG A 208 3.43 25.34 17.57
CA ARG A 208 3.59 23.87 17.60
C ARG A 208 2.22 23.24 17.57
N TYR A 209 2.02 22.30 16.66
CA TYR A 209 0.77 21.54 16.55
C TYR A 209 1.09 20.05 16.36
N PHE A 210 0.09 19.20 16.60
CA PHE A 210 0.18 17.78 16.31
C PHE A 210 -0.45 17.52 14.94
N GLY A 211 0.27 16.82 14.09
CA GLY A 211 -0.25 16.31 12.82
C GLY A 211 -0.08 14.80 12.76
N SER A 212 -0.53 14.23 11.65
CA SER A 212 -0.31 12.83 11.30
C SER A 212 0.74 12.72 10.19
N ASP A 213 1.48 11.61 10.21
CA ASP A 213 2.40 11.22 9.14
C ASP A 213 2.64 9.70 9.15
N PHE A 214 2.81 9.11 7.96
CA PHE A 214 3.04 7.68 7.81
C PHE A 214 4.49 7.33 8.14
N ARG A 215 4.68 6.20 8.81
CA ARG A 215 6.00 5.61 9.08
C ARG A 215 5.94 4.10 8.94
N ARG A 216 7.03 3.50 8.48
CA ARG A 216 7.19 2.05 8.41
C ARG A 216 7.03 1.40 9.78
N ALA A 217 6.48 0.20 9.81
CA ALA A 217 6.34 -0.60 11.02
C ALA A 217 7.69 -0.88 11.70
N ASP A 218 8.73 -1.24 10.93
CA ASP A 218 10.08 -1.52 11.44
C ASP A 218 10.80 -0.29 12.05
N SER A 219 10.42 0.91 11.61
CA SER A 219 10.99 2.17 12.11
C SER A 219 10.34 2.65 13.41
N LEU A 220 9.26 2.01 13.85
CA LEU A 220 8.57 2.36 15.09
C LEU A 220 9.43 2.01 16.30
N ARG A 221 9.36 2.86 17.31
CA ARG A 221 9.99 2.63 18.61
C ARG A 221 8.93 2.64 19.71
N VAL A 222 9.17 1.84 20.75
CA VAL A 222 8.31 1.76 21.93
C VAL A 222 8.11 3.16 22.52
N GLY A 223 6.86 3.48 22.88
CA GLY A 223 6.45 4.79 23.40
C GLY A 223 5.99 5.79 22.34
N ARG A 224 6.10 5.47 21.04
CA ARG A 224 5.56 6.33 19.98
C ARG A 224 4.03 6.22 19.89
N LYS A 225 3.38 7.35 19.61
CA LYS A 225 1.92 7.43 19.43
C LYS A 225 1.55 7.12 17.98
N ILE A 226 0.64 6.16 17.80
CA ILE A 226 0.00 5.85 16.52
C ILE A 226 -1.43 6.37 16.52
N CYS A 227 -1.95 6.69 15.35
CA CYS A 227 -3.37 7.01 15.18
C CYS A 227 -4.18 5.72 15.24
N VAL A 228 -5.20 5.70 16.08
CA VAL A 228 -6.14 4.57 16.16
C VAL A 228 -7.54 5.12 16.11
N SER A 229 -8.43 4.44 15.40
CA SER A 229 -9.84 4.76 15.48
C SER A 229 -10.38 4.40 16.86
N ASP A 230 -11.12 5.33 17.47
CA ASP A 230 -11.84 5.07 18.72
C ASP A 230 -13.21 4.41 18.45
N GLY A 231 -13.78 4.61 17.26
CA GLY A 231 -15.04 4.01 16.81
C GLY A 231 -15.23 4.16 15.30
N VAL A 232 -15.99 3.25 14.70
CA VAL A 232 -16.38 3.31 13.29
C VAL A 232 -17.90 3.48 13.26
N ASP A 233 -18.35 4.73 13.17
CA ASP A 233 -19.76 5.13 13.23
C ASP A 233 -20.44 4.99 11.86
N ILE A 234 -20.63 3.74 11.44
CA ILE A 234 -21.33 3.38 10.19
C ILE A 234 -22.56 2.50 10.46
N TRP A 235 -22.87 2.27 11.73
CA TRP A 235 -24.00 1.45 12.15
C TRP A 235 -25.28 2.25 11.93
N GLY A 236 -26.28 1.59 11.35
CA GLY A 236 -27.41 2.23 10.68
C GLY A 236 -28.18 3.28 11.50
N ASP A 237 -28.97 4.09 10.79
CA ASP A 237 -29.66 5.28 11.31
C ASP A 237 -30.77 4.99 12.33
N LYS A 238 -30.94 3.73 12.75
CA LYS A 238 -32.02 3.28 13.59
C LYS A 238 -31.79 3.75 15.02
N LYS A 239 -32.51 4.80 15.42
CA LYS A 239 -32.62 5.21 16.82
C LYS A 239 -33.46 4.17 17.58
N MET A 240 -32.84 3.46 18.52
CA MET A 240 -33.56 2.60 19.45
C MET A 240 -34.35 3.46 20.45
N PHE A 241 -35.53 2.98 20.87
CA PHE A 241 -36.41 3.72 21.79
C PHE A 241 -35.76 3.95 23.17
N ASP A 242 -34.98 2.97 23.63
CA ASP A 242 -34.13 3.06 24.82
C ASP A 242 -32.91 2.13 24.62
N PRO A 243 -31.78 2.67 24.10
CA PRO A 243 -30.58 1.87 23.82
C PRO A 243 -30.00 1.20 25.07
N TYR A 244 -30.21 1.78 26.26
CA TYR A 244 -29.70 1.26 27.51
C TYR A 244 -30.52 0.04 27.95
N LEU A 245 -31.84 0.16 27.95
CA LEU A 245 -32.74 -0.95 28.24
C LEU A 245 -32.57 -2.09 27.23
N VAL A 246 -32.43 -1.78 25.93
CA VAL A 246 -32.17 -2.79 24.90
C VAL A 246 -30.81 -3.46 25.12
N GLY A 247 -29.77 -2.71 25.50
CA GLY A 247 -28.47 -3.26 25.86
C GLY A 247 -28.54 -4.25 27.02
N ILE A 248 -29.30 -3.90 28.08
CA ILE A 248 -29.57 -4.81 29.21
C ILE A 248 -30.32 -6.06 28.74
N LEU A 249 -31.34 -5.90 27.88
CA LEU A 249 -32.11 -7.03 27.37
C LEU A 249 -31.30 -7.94 26.44
N ILE A 250 -30.26 -7.44 25.77
CA ILE A 250 -29.35 -8.26 24.96
C ILE A 250 -28.30 -8.96 25.83
N GLY A 251 -27.79 -8.29 26.88
CA GLY A 251 -26.77 -8.83 27.77
C GLY A 251 -27.33 -9.85 28.76
N ASP A 252 -28.33 -9.43 29.53
CA ASP A 252 -28.92 -10.19 30.64
C ASP A 252 -30.42 -10.50 30.43
N GLY A 253 -31.01 -10.02 29.34
CA GLY A 253 -32.41 -10.31 29.03
C GLY A 253 -32.58 -11.73 28.50
N SER A 254 -33.50 -12.45 29.12
CA SER A 254 -33.89 -13.77 28.66
C SER A 254 -35.09 -13.69 27.73
N TYR A 255 -34.92 -14.08 26.46
CA TYR A 255 -36.03 -14.28 25.53
C TYR A 255 -36.60 -15.70 25.66
N GLY A 256 -37.75 -15.84 26.32
CA GLY A 256 -38.51 -17.09 26.44
C GLY A 256 -39.92 -16.85 26.98
N PHE A 257 -40.88 -17.73 26.65
CA PHE A 257 -42.21 -17.72 27.27
C PHE A 257 -42.01 -18.05 28.75
N ASP A 258 -42.19 -17.05 29.62
CA ASP A 258 -42.08 -17.14 31.09
C ASP A 258 -40.70 -16.99 31.75
N LYS A 259 -39.87 -16.04 31.29
CA LYS A 259 -38.66 -15.64 32.03
C LYS A 259 -38.66 -14.13 32.36
N THR A 260 -38.95 -13.83 33.62
CA THR A 260 -38.85 -12.48 34.20
C THR A 260 -37.37 -12.05 34.22
N PRO A 261 -37.00 -10.83 33.77
CA PRO A 261 -35.64 -10.34 33.90
C PRO A 261 -35.29 -10.24 35.40
N ILE A 262 -34.26 -10.94 35.84
CA ILE A 262 -33.68 -10.75 37.17
C ILE A 262 -32.49 -9.82 36.98
N VAL A 263 -32.63 -8.57 37.42
CA VAL A 263 -31.54 -7.61 37.45
C VAL A 263 -30.72 -7.93 38.71
N SER A 264 -29.56 -8.55 38.55
CA SER A 264 -28.60 -8.79 39.64
C SER A 264 -27.76 -7.55 39.94
#